data_AF-A0A0T5XA62-F1
#
_entry.id   AF-A0A0T5XA62-F1
#
_cell.length_a   1.000
_cell.length_b   1.000
_cell.length_c   1.000
_cell.angle_alpha   90.00
_cell.angle_beta   90.00
_cell.angle_gamma   90.00
#
_symmetry.space_group_name_H-M   'P 1'
#
loop_
_entity.id
_entity.type
_entity.pdbx_description
1 polymer ?
#
loop_
_entity_poly.entity_id
_entity_poly.type
_entity_poly.pdbx_seq_one_letter_code
_entity_poly.pdbx_strand_id
1 'polypeptide(L)'
;MKRRGFSLIEALVALMLLLVALIPMAALPAATSRLYMASAAREQAALLAVQKLDELESKKFNDLSGEGSQTIGGYKMTWTIGEAVDQQRKVRVSVAWNEGKSKFEITRQVSAGAHRTST
;
A
#
# COMPACT_ATOMS: atom_id res chain seq x y z
N MET A 1 14.38 49.12 39.98
CA MET A 1 14.01 48.00 39.08
C MET A 1 14.77 48.16 37.77
N LYS A 2 15.79 47.32 37.48
CA LYS A 2 16.58 47.42 36.23
C LYS A 2 15.81 46.72 35.10
N ARG A 3 15.24 47.49 34.16
CA ARG A 3 14.74 46.96 32.90
C ARG A 3 15.96 46.61 32.03
N ARG A 4 16.29 45.32 31.93
CA ARG A 4 17.29 44.84 30.95
C ARG A 4 16.61 44.87 29.59
N GLY A 5 16.95 45.87 28.77
CA GLY A 5 16.49 45.94 27.39
C GLY A 5 17.09 44.82 26.56
N PHE A 6 16.29 44.26 25.66
CA PHE A 6 16.71 43.23 24.71
C PHE A 6 17.83 43.78 23.83
N SER A 7 18.97 43.09 23.77
CA SER A 7 20.10 43.58 22.97
C SER A 7 19.86 43.29 21.48
N LEU A 8 20.32 44.19 20.60
CA LEU A 8 20.18 44.02 19.15
C LEU A 8 20.91 42.78 18.64
N ILE A 9 22.04 42.43 19.29
CA ILE A 9 22.78 41.20 19.01
C ILE A 9 21.98 39.95 19.41
N GLU A 10 21.22 40.03 20.50
CA GLU A 10 20.39 38.94 21.01
C GLU A 10 19.22 38.67 20.05
N ALA A 11 18.60 39.72 19.51
CA ALA A 11 17.58 39.61 18.46
C ALA A 11 18.14 38.99 17.18
N LEU A 12 19.35 39.37 16.78
CA LEU A 12 20.04 38.79 15.61
C LEU A 12 20.34 37.31 15.79
N VAL A 13 20.86 36.93 16.96
CA VAL A 13 21.15 35.52 17.29
C VAL A 13 19.85 34.71 17.37
N ALA A 14 18.80 35.24 18.02
CA ALA A 14 17.50 34.59 18.09
C ALA A 14 16.88 34.39 16.69
N LEU A 15 16.99 35.39 15.82
CA LEU A 15 16.53 35.30 14.42
C LEU A 15 17.32 34.25 13.63
N MET A 16 18.64 34.18 13.83
CA MET A 16 19.48 33.17 13.18
C MET A 16 19.11 31.75 13.64
N LEU A 17 18.88 31.55 14.94
CA LEU A 17 18.40 30.28 15.49
C LEU A 17 17.00 29.91 14.99
N LEU A 18 16.10 30.89 14.88
CA LEU A 18 14.75 30.72 14.33
C LEU A 18 14.80 30.22 12.87
N LEU A 19 15.65 30.83 12.03
CA LEU A 19 15.80 30.45 10.63
C LEU A 19 16.31 29.02 10.48
N VAL A 20 17.31 28.63 11.27
CA VAL A 20 17.83 27.25 11.29
C VAL A 20 16.75 26.27 11.74
N ALA A 21 15.93 26.64 12.74
CA ALA A 21 14.83 25.82 13.23
C ALA A 21 13.66 25.70 12.24
N LEU A 22 13.46 26.67 11.34
CA LEU A 22 12.34 26.68 10.38
C LEU A 22 12.53 25.68 9.22
N ILE A 23 13.78 25.39 8.85
CA ILE A 23 14.13 24.50 7.73
C ILE A 23 13.47 23.11 7.86
N PRO A 24 13.64 22.36 8.97
CA PRO A 24 13.00 21.06 9.11
C PRO A 24 11.46 21.17 9.19
N MET A 25 10.94 22.24 9.78
CA MET A 25 9.50 22.46 9.96
C MET A 25 8.74 22.48 8.63
N ALA A 26 9.37 22.98 7.55
CA ALA A 26 8.79 23.00 6.21
C ALA A 26 8.91 21.66 5.46
N ALA A 27 9.98 20.90 5.71
CA ALA A 27 10.23 19.64 5.01
C ALA A 27 9.40 18.47 5.54
N LEU A 28 9.09 18.47 6.85
CA LEU A 28 8.40 17.35 7.51
C LEU A 28 6.98 17.10 6.99
N PRO A 29 6.08 18.10 6.84
CA PRO A 29 4.71 17.86 6.39
C PRO A 29 4.64 17.27 4.97
N ALA A 30 5.56 17.68 4.09
CA ALA A 30 5.62 17.17 2.73
C ALA A 30 6.05 15.69 2.71
N ALA A 31 7.05 15.33 3.52
CA ALA A 31 7.52 13.95 3.64
C ALA A 31 6.45 13.05 4.28
N THR A 32 5.80 13.50 5.35
CA THR A 32 4.74 12.73 6.02
C THR A 32 3.54 12.55 5.10
N SER A 33 3.11 13.60 4.38
CA SER A 33 2.00 13.51 3.44
C SER A 33 2.26 12.47 2.34
N ARG A 34 3.47 12.44 1.78
CA ARG A 34 3.87 11.42 0.79
C ARG A 34 3.83 10.02 1.38
N LEU A 35 4.30 9.85 2.61
CA LEU A 35 4.27 8.57 3.31
C LEU A 35 2.84 8.11 3.58
N TYR A 36 1.95 9.00 4.01
CA TYR A 36 0.53 8.71 4.21
C TYR A 36 -0.16 8.30 2.91
N MET A 37 0.08 9.04 1.82
CA MET A 37 -0.48 8.69 0.51
C MET A 37 0.02 7.34 0.01
N ALA A 38 1.31 7.04 0.16
CA ALA A 38 1.87 5.75 -0.22
C ALA A 38 1.29 4.60 0.61
N SER A 39 1.08 4.83 1.92
CA SER A 39 0.48 3.85 2.83
C SER A 39 -0.99 3.59 2.47
N ALA A 40 -1.79 4.64 2.27
CA ALA A 40 -3.18 4.52 1.86
C ALA A 40 -3.33 3.81 0.50
N ALA A 41 -2.46 4.11 -0.46
CA ALA A 41 -2.48 3.44 -1.76
C ALA A 41 -2.14 1.94 -1.64
N ARG A 42 -1.20 1.60 -0.75
CA ARG A 42 -0.85 0.20 -0.47
C ARG A 42 -1.98 -0.55 0.23
N GLU A 43 -2.65 0.08 1.20
CA GLU A 43 -3.82 -0.49 1.87
C GLU A 43 -4.96 -0.76 0.90
N GLN A 44 -5.28 0.21 0.03
CA GLN A 44 -6.27 0.02 -1.03
C GLN A 44 -5.89 -1.12 -1.98
N ALA A 45 -4.62 -1.19 -2.40
CA ALA A 45 -4.14 -2.28 -3.25
C ALA A 45 -4.25 -3.65 -2.56
N ALA A 46 -3.99 -3.72 -1.25
CA ALA A 46 -4.15 -4.95 -0.47
C ALA A 46 -5.62 -5.36 -0.35
N LEU A 47 -6.53 -4.43 -0.06
CA LEU A 47 -7.97 -4.70 0.00
C LEU A 47 -8.50 -5.22 -1.33
N LEU A 48 -8.10 -4.60 -2.45
CA LEU A 48 -8.47 -5.04 -3.79
C LEU A 48 -7.92 -6.44 -4.11
N ALA A 49 -6.68 -6.72 -3.70
CA ALA A 49 -6.08 -8.03 -3.89
C ALA A 49 -6.81 -9.12 -3.11
N VAL A 50 -7.15 -8.85 -1.84
CA VAL A 50 -7.91 -9.77 -0.97
C VAL A 50 -9.32 -9.98 -1.51
N GLN A 51 -10.04 -8.91 -1.87
CA GLN A 51 -11.37 -9.02 -2.46
C GLN A 51 -11.37 -9.89 -3.72
N LYS A 52 -10.36 -9.74 -4.58
CA LYS A 52 -10.25 -10.57 -5.77
C LYS A 52 -9.86 -12.00 -5.45
N LEU A 53 -9.01 -12.20 -4.44
CA LEU A 53 -8.68 -13.54 -3.96
C LEU A 53 -9.92 -14.26 -3.44
N ASP A 54 -10.76 -13.59 -2.64
CA ASP A 54 -12.03 -14.12 -2.14
C ASP A 54 -13.01 -14.44 -3.27
N GLU A 55 -13.12 -13.57 -4.28
CA GLU A 55 -13.92 -13.84 -5.48
C GLU A 55 -13.43 -15.10 -6.21
N LEU A 56 -12.11 -15.26 -6.36
CA LEU A 56 -11.53 -16.44 -6.98
C LEU A 56 -11.74 -17.70 -6.13
N GLU A 57 -11.60 -17.61 -4.81
CA GLU A 57 -11.84 -18.74 -3.89
C GLU A 57 -13.32 -19.16 -3.84
N SER A 58 -14.25 -18.23 -4.08
CA SER A 58 -15.68 -18.55 -4.16
C SER A 58 -16.05 -19.37 -5.41
N LYS A 59 -15.19 -19.36 -6.44
CA LYS A 59 -15.41 -20.14 -7.67
C LYS A 59 -15.07 -21.60 -7.43
N LYS A 60 -15.78 -22.50 -8.12
CA LYS A 60 -15.49 -23.93 -8.03
C LYS A 60 -14.07 -24.20 -8.52
N PHE A 61 -13.42 -25.18 -7.90
CA PHE A 61 -12.07 -25.62 -8.27
C PHE A 61 -11.89 -25.90 -9.76
N ASN A 62 -12.94 -26.41 -10.43
CA ASN A 62 -12.90 -26.72 -11.87
C ASN A 62 -13.03 -25.49 -12.77
N ASP A 63 -13.65 -24.41 -12.29
CA ASP A 63 -13.85 -23.16 -13.03
C ASP A 63 -12.68 -22.17 -12.83
N LEU A 64 -11.75 -22.49 -11.92
CA LEU A 64 -10.56 -21.73 -11.59
C LEU A 64 -9.45 -21.95 -12.65
N SER A 65 -9.56 -21.37 -13.83
CA SER A 65 -8.52 -21.49 -14.87
C SER A 65 -8.18 -20.16 -15.54
N GLY A 66 -6.92 -20.05 -15.97
CA GLY A 66 -6.44 -18.96 -16.80
C GLY A 66 -5.87 -17.77 -16.03
N GLU A 67 -5.73 -16.68 -16.76
CA GLU A 67 -5.24 -15.40 -16.27
C GLU A 67 -6.25 -14.30 -16.60
N GLY A 68 -6.23 -13.22 -15.83
CA GLY A 68 -7.10 -12.09 -16.05
C GLY A 68 -6.49 -10.79 -15.57
N SER A 69 -7.03 -9.68 -16.08
CA SER A 69 -6.64 -8.34 -15.70
C SER A 69 -7.89 -7.47 -15.54
N GLN A 70 -7.87 -6.59 -14.55
CA GLN A 70 -8.89 -5.56 -14.35
C GLN A 70 -8.24 -4.28 -13.86
N THR A 71 -8.79 -3.13 -14.26
CA THR A 71 -8.30 -1.82 -13.81
C THR A 71 -9.43 -1.10 -13.08
N ILE A 72 -9.18 -0.70 -11.83
CA ILE A 72 -10.15 -0.01 -10.98
C ILE A 72 -9.45 1.20 -10.37
N GLY A 73 -9.93 2.41 -10.64
CA GLY A 73 -9.44 3.63 -9.98
C GLY A 73 -7.93 3.87 -10.08
N GLY A 74 -7.28 3.49 -11.19
CA GLY A 74 -5.83 3.63 -11.37
C GLY A 74 -4.99 2.46 -10.83
N TYR A 75 -5.63 1.46 -10.21
CA TYR A 75 -5.02 0.19 -9.83
C TYR A 75 -5.22 -0.83 -10.95
N LYS A 76 -4.13 -1.33 -11.53
CA LYS A 76 -4.13 -2.43 -12.48
C LYS A 76 -3.90 -3.73 -11.74
N MET A 77 -4.93 -4.55 -11.63
CA MET A 77 -4.88 -5.85 -11.01
C MET A 77 -4.78 -6.94 -12.07
N THR A 78 -3.91 -7.91 -11.83
CA THR A 78 -3.73 -9.12 -12.63
C THR A 78 -3.78 -10.34 -11.74
N TRP A 79 -4.37 -11.43 -12.21
CA TRP A 79 -4.32 -12.71 -11.51
C TRP A 79 -3.97 -13.84 -12.45
N THR A 80 -3.27 -14.83 -11.91
CA THR A 80 -2.86 -16.03 -12.63
C THR A 80 -3.18 -17.23 -11.76
N ILE A 81 -3.86 -18.20 -12.35
CA ILE A 81 -4.17 -19.47 -11.70
C ILE A 81 -3.24 -20.52 -12.28
N GLY A 82 -2.35 -21.05 -11.45
CA GLY A 82 -1.44 -22.12 -11.83
C GLY A 82 -2.16 -23.44 -12.03
N GLU A 83 -1.51 -24.35 -12.75
CA GLU A 83 -2.01 -25.71 -13.00
C GLU A 83 -2.29 -26.46 -11.70
N ALA A 84 -3.23 -27.39 -11.76
CA ALA A 84 -3.57 -28.23 -10.62
C ALA A 84 -2.46 -29.26 -10.39
N VAL A 85 -1.78 -29.18 -9.25
CA VAL A 85 -0.81 -30.18 -8.79
C VAL A 85 -1.38 -30.77 -7.49
N ASP A 86 -1.58 -32.08 -7.46
CA ASP A 86 -2.08 -32.81 -6.28
C ASP A 86 -3.39 -32.25 -5.69
N GLN A 87 -4.38 -31.97 -6.56
CA GLN A 87 -5.66 -31.33 -6.19
C GLN A 87 -5.53 -29.93 -5.55
N GLN A 88 -4.38 -29.26 -5.72
CA GLN A 88 -4.14 -27.88 -5.32
C GLN A 88 -3.87 -27.00 -6.54
N ARG A 89 -4.40 -25.77 -6.56
CA ARG A 89 -4.10 -24.74 -7.55
C ARG A 89 -3.47 -23.54 -6.85
N LYS A 90 -2.40 -23.00 -7.42
CA LYS A 90 -1.73 -21.80 -6.90
C LYS A 90 -2.35 -20.56 -7.54
N VAL A 91 -3.08 -19.76 -6.76
CA VAL A 91 -3.67 -18.51 -7.20
C VAL A 91 -2.74 -17.37 -6.82
N ARG A 92 -2.32 -16.59 -7.81
CA ARG A 92 -1.50 -15.38 -7.63
C ARG A 92 -2.32 -14.17 -8.04
N VAL A 93 -2.43 -13.19 -7.16
CA VAL A 93 -3.06 -11.90 -7.44
C VAL A 93 -2.02 -10.80 -7.25
N SER A 94 -1.90 -9.94 -8.23
CA SER A 94 -0.96 -8.83 -8.29
C SER A 94 -1.71 -7.55 -8.57
N VAL A 95 -1.50 -6.52 -7.75
CA VAL A 95 -2.09 -5.18 -7.93
C VAL A 95 -0.95 -4.19 -8.11
N ALA A 96 -0.95 -3.50 -9.25
CA ALA A 96 0.03 -2.48 -9.60
C ALA A 96 -0.64 -1.10 -9.68
N TRP A 97 0.05 -0.07 -9.20
CA TRP A 97 -0.40 1.32 -9.27
C TRP A 97 0.78 2.24 -9.58
N ASN A 98 0.51 3.53 -9.73
CA ASN A 98 1.51 4.54 -10.11
C ASN A 98 2.24 4.12 -11.40
N GLU A 99 1.46 3.80 -12.44
CA GLU A 99 1.96 3.33 -13.74
C GLU A 99 2.85 2.07 -13.67
N GLY A 100 2.68 1.24 -12.64
CA GLY A 100 3.47 0.03 -12.44
C GLY A 100 4.75 0.22 -11.62
N LYS A 101 5.03 1.44 -11.14
CA LYS A 101 6.16 1.71 -10.24
C LYS A 101 5.98 1.11 -8.85
N SER A 102 4.75 0.77 -8.48
CA SER A 102 4.43 0.14 -7.19
C SER A 102 3.57 -1.08 -7.41
N LYS A 103 3.85 -2.14 -6.65
CA LYS A 103 3.22 -3.46 -6.79
C LYS A 103 2.98 -4.09 -5.43
N PHE A 104 1.83 -4.72 -5.28
CA PHE A 104 1.46 -5.60 -4.17
C PHE A 104 1.09 -6.96 -4.74
N GLU A 105 1.64 -8.04 -4.20
CA GLU A 105 1.40 -9.39 -4.70
C GLU A 105 1.07 -10.32 -3.53
N ILE A 106 0.00 -11.10 -3.70
CA ILE A 106 -0.42 -12.14 -2.77
C ILE A 106 -0.55 -13.45 -3.55
N THR A 107 -0.09 -14.53 -2.94
CA THR A 107 -0.18 -15.87 -3.53
C THR A 107 -0.75 -16.83 -2.51
N ARG A 108 -1.75 -17.61 -2.90
CA ARG A 108 -2.41 -18.59 -2.05
C ARG A 108 -2.59 -19.93 -2.77
N GLN A 109 -2.51 -21.02 -2.02
CA GLN A 109 -2.83 -22.35 -2.51
C GLN A 109 -4.29 -22.66 -2.19
N VAL A 110 -5.06 -23.03 -3.20
CA VAL A 110 -6.47 -23.43 -3.08
C VAL A 110 -6.55 -24.93 -3.32
N SER A 111 -7.05 -25.69 -2.35
CA SER A 111 -7.17 -27.16 -2.42
C SER A 111 -8.62 -27.58 -2.66
N ALA A 112 -8.84 -28.65 -3.42
CA ALA A 112 -10.20 -29.18 -3.68
C ALA A 112 -10.97 -29.58 -2.40
N GLY A 113 -10.27 -29.90 -1.29
CA GLY A 113 -10.86 -30.30 -0.01
C GLY A 113 -11.30 -29.16 0.92
N ALA A 114 -10.97 -27.90 0.62
CA ALA A 114 -11.25 -26.77 1.53
C ALA A 114 -12.76 -26.48 1.70
N HIS A 115 -13.59 -26.92 0.76
CA HIS A 115 -15.05 -26.73 0.85
C HIS A 115 -15.74 -27.66 1.87
N ARG A 116 -15.03 -28.66 2.41
CA ARG A 116 -15.61 -29.69 3.31
C ARG A 116 -15.49 -29.39 4.82
N THR A 117 -14.79 -28.34 5.23
CA THR A 117 -14.53 -28.07 6.66
C THR A 117 -15.37 -26.95 7.28
N SER A 118 -16.29 -26.35 6.51
CA SER A 118 -17.26 -25.38 7.03
C SER A 118 -18.67 -25.97 6.94
N THR A 119 -18.95 -26.98 7.76
CA THR A 119 -20.30 -27.40 8.14
C THR A 119 -20.46 -27.23 9.62
#